data_AF-A0A935KNE2-F1
#
_entry.id   AF-A0A935KNE2-F1
#
_cell.length_a   1.000
_cell.length_b   1.000
_cell.length_c   1.000
_cell.angle_alpha   90.00
_cell.angle_beta   90.00
_cell.angle_gamma   90.00
#
_symmetry.space_group_name_H-M   'P 1'
#
loop_
_entity.id
_entity.type
_entity.pdbx_description
1 polymer ?
#
loop_
_entity_poly.entity_id
_entity_poly.type
_entity_poly.pdbx_seq_one_letter_code
_entity_poly.pdbx_strand_id
1 'polypeptide(L)'
;MGAGAKTEDQQLRALEGAAQKEVALPAEAFVVGEPVTAGAITSSGHPRAGLTQGGWELASATPASAHRATSADLVVGRPVELIVLACKWNALRCRLLGTARELTLRKPVRDEVPGGIITVMPTKQWTYARHAYLAGRVLSMRADVEALGLVPLALRPRGEWDPETRYWGEEGEPLEAWAKAIIARGKRPMFEMEQVLPGVEPGDFDSDPIVEASELNAAGDRVGAREILMNMLAQDLRCLDAHAHLGNFDFDHRPAQALRHYDVGLSIGTLSLGKRFDGVLAWGLIDNRPFLRCMLSMGLCLWRLGKTREAAAVFRKLLWLNPGDNQGARFNLAAVEAGRTWEELQEGER
;
A
#
# COMPACT_ATOMS: atom_id res chain seq x y z
N MET A 1 16.96 32.45 48.73
CA MET A 1 16.86 31.00 48.47
C MET A 1 15.74 30.80 47.47
N GLY A 2 16.09 30.70 46.18
CA GLY A 2 15.13 30.72 45.07
C GLY A 2 14.47 29.36 44.88
N ALA A 3 13.14 29.36 44.74
CA ALA A 3 12.34 28.21 44.37
C ALA A 3 12.75 27.73 42.96
N GLY A 4 13.17 26.47 42.85
CA GLY A 4 13.54 25.86 41.58
C GLY A 4 12.32 25.71 40.67
N ALA A 5 12.36 26.32 39.50
CA ALA A 5 11.38 26.09 38.45
C ALA A 5 11.40 24.61 38.05
N LYS A 6 10.25 23.93 38.17
CA LYS A 6 10.07 22.55 37.70
C LYS A 6 10.13 22.55 36.17
N THR A 7 10.83 21.58 35.59
CA THR A 7 10.83 21.37 34.12
C THR A 7 9.44 20.93 33.64
N GLU A 8 9.07 21.22 32.39
CA GLU A 8 7.75 20.86 31.83
C GLU A 8 7.43 19.36 31.97
N ASP A 9 8.42 18.47 31.84
CA ASP A 9 8.24 17.02 32.05
C ASP A 9 7.83 16.69 33.51
N GLN A 10 8.39 17.40 34.49
CA GLN A 10 8.01 17.21 35.90
C GLN A 10 6.58 17.70 36.19
N GLN A 11 6.12 18.72 35.45
CA GLN A 11 4.74 19.20 35.57
C GLN A 11 3.76 18.21 34.92
N LEU A 12 4.11 17.64 33.77
CA LEU A 12 3.31 16.63 33.06
C LEU A 12 3.17 15.33 33.87
N ARG A 13 4.25 14.83 34.49
CA ARG A 13 4.18 13.65 35.37
C ARG A 13 3.38 13.90 36.64
N ALA A 14 3.45 15.11 37.19
CA ALA A 14 2.63 15.49 38.33
C ALA A 14 1.13 15.53 37.96
N LEU A 15 0.80 16.00 36.75
CA LEU A 15 -0.56 16.02 36.22
C LEU A 15 -1.10 14.60 35.97
N GLU A 16 -0.28 13.71 35.38
CA GLU A 16 -0.62 12.29 35.21
C GLU A 16 -0.95 11.62 36.55
N GLY A 17 -0.10 11.81 37.56
CA GLY A 17 -0.30 11.24 38.89
C GLY A 17 -1.51 11.82 39.64
N ALA A 18 -1.91 13.06 39.35
CA ALA A 18 -3.14 13.65 39.88
C ALA A 18 -4.38 13.08 39.19
N ALA A 19 -4.35 12.99 37.85
CA ALA A 19 -5.46 12.44 37.06
C ALA A 19 -5.76 10.98 37.41
N GLN A 20 -4.72 10.16 37.64
CA GLN A 20 -4.89 8.75 38.06
C GLN A 20 -5.51 8.58 39.46
N LYS A 21 -5.46 9.61 40.32
CA LYS A 21 -6.08 9.57 41.66
C LYS A 21 -7.53 10.02 41.67
N GLU A 22 -7.89 10.95 40.77
CA GLU A 22 -9.23 11.55 40.74
C GLU A 22 -10.18 10.84 39.77
N VAL A 23 -9.65 10.18 38.73
CA VAL A 23 -10.46 9.49 37.73
C VAL A 23 -10.42 7.98 37.98
N ALA A 24 -11.56 7.42 38.40
CA ALA A 24 -11.73 5.97 38.43
C ALA A 24 -11.91 5.44 37.00
N LEU A 25 -10.93 4.68 36.52
CA LEU A 25 -10.94 4.06 35.19
C LEU A 25 -11.42 2.59 35.29
N PRO A 26 -12.15 2.05 34.28
CA PRO A 26 -12.46 2.71 33.01
C PRO A 26 -13.54 3.80 33.15
N ALA A 27 -13.37 4.92 32.45
CA ALA A 27 -14.29 6.07 32.49
C ALA A 27 -14.83 6.42 31.10
N GLU A 28 -16.06 6.93 31.03
CA GLU A 28 -16.58 7.51 29.79
C GLU A 28 -15.90 8.86 29.51
N ALA A 29 -15.45 9.05 28.27
CA ALA A 29 -14.77 10.26 27.82
C ALA A 29 -15.21 10.61 26.39
N PHE A 30 -14.87 11.82 25.94
CA PHE A 30 -15.14 12.27 24.58
C PHE A 30 -13.85 12.73 23.91
N VAL A 31 -13.59 12.26 22.69
CA VAL A 31 -12.47 12.73 21.86
C VAL A 31 -13.05 13.35 20.60
N VAL A 32 -12.90 14.67 20.46
CA VAL A 32 -13.44 15.44 19.32
C VAL A 32 -14.95 15.18 19.13
N GLY A 33 -15.69 15.03 20.23
CA GLY A 33 -17.14 14.82 20.23
C GLY A 33 -17.58 13.35 20.12
N GLU A 34 -16.67 12.41 19.88
CA GLU A 34 -16.98 10.97 19.84
C GLU A 34 -16.85 10.34 21.24
N PRO A 35 -17.87 9.61 21.73
CA PRO A 35 -17.79 8.92 23.01
C PRO A 35 -16.80 7.75 22.94
N VAL A 36 -15.90 7.67 23.92
CA VAL A 36 -14.89 6.63 24.07
C VAL A 36 -14.82 6.14 25.52
N THR A 37 -14.25 4.96 25.73
CA THR A 37 -13.98 4.43 27.08
C THR A 37 -12.49 4.53 27.38
N ALA A 38 -12.15 5.32 28.38
CA ALA A 38 -10.80 5.56 28.85
C ALA A 38 -10.27 4.38 29.67
N GLY A 39 -9.21 3.71 29.20
CA GLY A 39 -8.59 2.57 29.91
C GLY A 39 -7.44 2.95 30.86
N ALA A 40 -6.56 3.86 30.42
CA ALA A 40 -5.56 4.51 31.27
C ALA A 40 -5.28 5.93 30.77
N ILE A 41 -4.75 6.77 31.66
CA ILE A 41 -4.27 8.12 31.34
C ILE A 41 -2.77 8.12 31.60
N THR A 42 -1.97 8.27 30.54
CA THR A 42 -0.50 8.26 30.59
C THR A 42 0.07 9.49 29.91
N SER A 43 1.26 9.95 30.29
CA SER A 43 2.01 10.94 29.51
C SER A 43 3.02 10.24 28.60
N SER A 44 3.14 10.67 27.36
CA SER A 44 4.20 10.19 26.45
C SER A 44 5.56 10.86 26.69
N GLY A 45 5.64 11.82 27.62
CA GLY A 45 6.84 12.61 27.90
C GLY A 45 7.20 13.63 26.80
N HIS A 46 6.43 13.68 25.70
CA HIS A 46 6.63 14.66 24.64
C HIS A 46 5.92 15.99 24.96
N PRO A 47 6.61 17.15 24.93
CA PRO A 47 6.03 18.44 25.33
C PRO A 47 4.80 18.88 24.51
N ARG A 48 4.66 18.36 23.28
CA ARG A 48 3.57 18.70 22.35
C ARG A 48 2.46 17.65 22.25
N ALA A 49 2.61 16.51 22.94
CA ALA A 49 1.70 15.36 22.79
C ALA A 49 0.63 15.27 23.89
N GLY A 50 0.79 15.99 25.01
CA GLY A 50 -0.18 15.95 26.12
C GLY A 50 -0.33 14.55 26.76
N LEU A 51 -1.44 14.34 27.48
CA LEU A 51 -1.81 13.04 28.04
C LEU A 51 -2.41 12.14 26.95
N THR A 52 -1.86 10.94 26.82
CA THR A 52 -2.27 9.89 25.90
C THR A 52 -3.12 8.84 26.61
N GLN A 53 -4.05 8.21 25.88
CA GLN A 53 -4.76 7.03 26.35
C GLN A 53 -3.93 5.77 26.03
N GLY A 54 -3.61 4.98 27.05
CA GLY A 54 -2.92 3.71 26.89
C GLY A 54 -3.73 2.59 27.54
N GLY A 55 -4.03 1.53 26.82
CA GLY A 55 -4.77 0.40 27.41
C GLY A 55 -5.17 -0.62 26.36
N TRP A 56 -4.19 -1.35 25.83
CA TRP A 56 -4.44 -2.69 25.34
C TRP A 56 -4.15 -3.63 26.51
N GLU A 57 -5.17 -4.37 26.96
CA GLU A 57 -4.95 -5.45 27.91
C GLU A 57 -4.02 -6.48 27.27
N LEU A 58 -2.81 -6.63 27.82
CA LEU A 58 -2.02 -7.85 27.67
C LEU A 58 -2.78 -8.97 28.37
N ALA A 59 -3.66 -9.63 27.63
CA ALA A 59 -3.83 -11.06 27.84
C ALA A 59 -2.46 -11.68 27.59
N SER A 60 -1.76 -12.02 28.67
CA SER A 60 -0.52 -12.77 28.67
C SER A 60 -0.78 -14.20 28.17
N ALA A 61 -1.01 -14.30 26.87
CA ALA A 61 -0.89 -15.50 26.08
C ALA A 61 -0.03 -15.10 24.89
N THR A 62 1.07 -15.82 24.66
CA THR A 62 1.97 -15.61 23.54
C THR A 62 1.15 -15.51 22.23
N PRO A 63 1.22 -14.42 21.44
CA PRO A 63 0.25 -14.13 20.37
C PRO A 63 0.34 -15.05 19.14
N ALA A 64 1.22 -16.05 19.16
CA ALA A 64 1.45 -16.94 18.02
C ALA A 64 0.22 -17.79 17.63
N SER A 65 -0.79 -17.97 18.50
CA SER A 65 -1.94 -18.84 18.23
C SER A 65 -3.16 -18.13 17.63
N ALA A 66 -3.33 -16.82 17.81
CA ALA A 66 -4.53 -16.11 17.36
C ALA A 66 -4.53 -15.82 15.83
N HIS A 67 -3.34 -15.71 15.25
CA HIS A 67 -3.17 -15.42 13.82
C HIS A 67 -3.14 -16.66 12.92
N ARG A 68 -3.24 -17.88 13.47
CA ARG A 68 -3.13 -19.11 12.65
C ARG A 68 -4.50 -19.76 12.49
N ALA A 69 -4.80 -20.19 11.26
CA ALA A 69 -5.99 -21.00 11.02
C ALA A 69 -5.86 -22.35 11.73
N THR A 70 -7.00 -22.94 12.06
CA THR A 70 -7.13 -24.24 12.70
C THR A 70 -7.95 -25.19 11.83
N SER A 71 -7.98 -26.47 12.18
CA SER A 71 -8.83 -27.45 11.47
C SER A 71 -10.33 -27.13 11.54
N ALA A 72 -10.75 -26.34 12.54
CA ALA A 72 -12.13 -25.89 12.66
C ALA A 72 -12.50 -24.82 11.62
N ASP A 73 -11.51 -24.09 11.09
CA ASP A 73 -11.72 -23.04 10.08
C ASP A 73 -11.89 -23.60 8.67
N LEU A 74 -11.51 -24.87 8.46
CA LEU A 74 -11.31 -25.44 7.14
C LEU A 74 -12.09 -26.75 7.03
N VAL A 75 -13.00 -26.81 6.05
CA VAL A 75 -13.77 -28.02 5.76
C VAL A 75 -13.36 -28.56 4.40
N VAL A 76 -12.80 -29.77 4.38
CA VAL A 76 -12.43 -30.45 3.12
C VAL A 76 -13.68 -30.67 2.27
N GLY A 77 -13.58 -30.39 0.97
CA GLY A 77 -14.69 -30.50 0.03
C GLY A 77 -15.66 -29.31 0.03
N ARG A 78 -15.44 -28.26 0.83
CA ARG A 78 -16.19 -26.99 0.75
C ARG A 78 -15.28 -25.87 0.24
N PRO A 79 -15.72 -25.05 -0.73
CA PRO A 79 -14.96 -23.90 -1.18
C PRO A 79 -14.60 -22.96 -0.02
N VAL A 80 -13.37 -22.45 -0.04
CA VAL A 80 -12.88 -21.45 0.90
C VAL A 80 -12.22 -20.31 0.14
N GLU A 81 -12.44 -19.08 0.60
CA GLU A 81 -11.83 -17.89 0.02
C GLU A 81 -10.61 -17.46 0.83
N LEU A 82 -9.51 -17.22 0.12
CA LEU A 82 -8.22 -16.89 0.69
C LEU A 82 -7.67 -15.63 0.04
N ILE A 83 -7.14 -14.73 0.85
CA ILE A 83 -6.30 -13.62 0.42
C ILE A 83 -4.87 -14.15 0.31
N VAL A 84 -4.23 -13.98 -0.84
CA VAL A 84 -2.82 -14.30 -1.02
C VAL A 84 -1.97 -13.22 -0.36
N LEU A 85 -1.04 -13.62 0.50
CA LEU A 85 -0.13 -12.71 1.22
C LEU A 85 1.29 -12.76 0.64
N ALA A 86 1.75 -13.94 0.23
CA ALA A 86 3.04 -14.14 -0.41
C ALA A 86 3.05 -15.39 -1.28
N CYS A 87 3.87 -15.37 -2.33
CA CYS A 87 4.01 -16.47 -3.29
C CYS A 87 5.43 -17.05 -3.24
N LYS A 88 5.55 -18.33 -2.90
CA LYS A 88 6.75 -19.16 -3.10
C LYS A 88 6.52 -20.12 -4.26
N TRP A 89 7.56 -20.71 -4.83
CA TRP A 89 7.43 -21.56 -6.03
C TRP A 89 6.37 -22.70 -5.92
N ASN A 90 6.20 -23.31 -4.73
CA ASN A 90 5.23 -24.39 -4.46
C ASN A 90 4.26 -24.11 -3.30
N ALA A 91 4.13 -22.85 -2.87
CA ALA A 91 3.24 -22.52 -1.79
C ALA A 91 2.79 -21.06 -1.85
N LEU A 92 1.55 -20.83 -1.41
CA LEU A 92 1.04 -19.52 -1.11
C LEU A 92 0.92 -19.40 0.41
N ARG A 93 1.44 -18.32 0.98
CA ARG A 93 1.03 -17.87 2.31
C ARG A 93 -0.28 -17.11 2.11
N CYS A 94 -1.30 -17.48 2.85
CA CYS A 94 -2.63 -16.93 2.68
C CYS A 94 -3.25 -16.55 4.02
N ARG A 95 -4.26 -15.69 3.97
CA ARG A 95 -5.18 -15.37 5.06
C ARG A 95 -6.60 -15.75 4.66
N LEU A 96 -7.37 -16.32 5.58
CA LEU A 96 -8.79 -16.58 5.37
C LEU A 96 -9.55 -15.25 5.22
N LEU A 97 -10.32 -15.12 4.14
CA LEU A 97 -11.10 -13.91 3.86
C LEU A 97 -12.01 -13.57 5.06
N GLY A 98 -12.05 -12.30 5.45
CA GLY A 98 -12.84 -11.83 6.60
C GLY A 98 -12.23 -12.13 7.97
N THR A 99 -11.02 -12.68 8.06
CA THR A 99 -10.36 -12.99 9.34
C THR A 99 -8.89 -12.58 9.34
N ALA A 100 -8.24 -12.65 10.51
CA ALA A 100 -6.78 -12.52 10.65
C ALA A 100 -6.03 -13.87 10.61
N ARG A 101 -6.72 -14.98 10.31
CA ARG A 101 -6.17 -16.34 10.40
C ARG A 101 -5.42 -16.72 9.14
N GLU A 102 -4.15 -17.04 9.28
CA GLU A 102 -3.24 -17.42 8.20
C GLU A 102 -3.05 -18.93 8.07
N LEU A 103 -2.78 -19.35 6.84
CA LEU A 103 -2.45 -20.73 6.48
C LEU A 103 -1.50 -20.77 5.28
N THR A 104 -0.92 -21.94 5.02
CA THR A 104 -0.15 -22.19 3.81
C THR A 104 -0.93 -23.08 2.85
N LEU A 105 -1.24 -22.58 1.65
CA LEU A 105 -1.76 -23.39 0.55
C LEU A 105 -0.61 -23.97 -0.25
N ARG A 106 -0.45 -25.30 -0.24
CA ARG A 106 0.56 -26.03 -1.01
C ARG A 106 0.06 -26.24 -2.44
N LYS A 107 0.63 -25.49 -3.38
CA LYS A 107 0.44 -25.65 -4.83
C LYS A 107 1.55 -24.95 -5.62
N PRO A 108 1.86 -25.38 -6.85
CA PRO A 108 2.70 -24.59 -7.75
C PRO A 108 2.05 -23.23 -8.04
N VAL A 109 2.78 -22.14 -7.87
CA VAL A 109 2.28 -20.79 -8.20
C VAL A 109 2.19 -20.61 -9.70
N ARG A 110 1.12 -19.97 -10.14
CA ARG A 110 0.88 -19.63 -11.55
C ARG A 110 0.77 -18.12 -11.67
N ASP A 111 -0.47 -17.64 -11.64
CA ASP A 111 -0.80 -16.23 -11.88
C ASP A 111 -1.13 -15.47 -10.58
N GLU A 112 -1.02 -16.14 -9.42
CA GLU A 112 -1.38 -15.54 -8.14
C GLU A 112 -0.38 -14.47 -7.70
N VAL A 113 -0.91 -13.38 -7.15
CA VAL A 113 -0.15 -12.25 -6.58
C VAL A 113 -0.65 -11.93 -5.17
N PRO A 114 0.21 -11.40 -4.29
CA PRO A 114 -0.23 -10.83 -3.02
C PRO A 114 -1.37 -9.82 -3.22
N GLY A 115 -2.39 -9.87 -2.36
CA GLY A 115 -3.62 -9.07 -2.46
C GLY A 115 -4.68 -9.65 -3.41
N GLY A 116 -4.37 -10.70 -4.18
CA GLY A 116 -5.39 -11.44 -4.93
C GLY A 116 -6.25 -12.32 -4.00
N ILE A 117 -7.55 -12.40 -4.28
CA ILE A 117 -8.47 -13.31 -3.60
C ILE A 117 -8.69 -14.55 -4.47
N ILE A 118 -8.38 -15.72 -3.92
CA ILE A 118 -8.57 -17.01 -4.57
C ILE A 118 -9.66 -17.82 -3.88
N THR A 119 -10.51 -18.48 -4.67
CA THR A 119 -11.45 -19.48 -4.17
C THR A 119 -10.83 -20.86 -4.37
N VAL A 120 -10.65 -21.60 -3.30
CA VAL A 120 -9.98 -22.91 -3.30
C VAL A 120 -10.98 -23.99 -2.93
N MET A 121 -10.99 -25.11 -3.65
CA MET A 121 -11.63 -26.34 -3.24
C MET A 121 -10.60 -27.21 -2.51
N PRO A 122 -10.65 -27.30 -1.17
CA PRO A 122 -9.70 -28.10 -0.40
C PRO A 122 -9.88 -29.58 -0.67
N THR A 123 -8.77 -30.28 -0.92
CA THR A 123 -8.72 -31.74 -1.02
C THR A 123 -8.03 -32.38 0.18
N LYS A 124 -7.16 -31.63 0.87
CA LYS A 124 -6.45 -32.08 2.07
C LYS A 124 -6.15 -30.89 2.97
N GLN A 125 -6.25 -31.11 4.28
CA GLN A 125 -5.74 -30.19 5.29
C GLN A 125 -4.89 -30.94 6.32
N TRP A 126 -3.92 -30.26 6.90
CA TRP A 126 -3.11 -30.79 8.01
C TRP A 126 -2.49 -29.65 8.80
N THR A 127 -2.01 -29.96 10.00
CA THR A 127 -1.23 -29.03 10.82
C THR A 127 0.19 -29.56 10.97
N TYR A 128 1.19 -28.71 10.80
CA TYR A 128 2.59 -29.04 11.03
C TYR A 128 3.30 -27.87 11.71
N ALA A 129 4.09 -28.12 12.75
CA ALA A 129 4.77 -27.08 13.54
C ALA A 129 3.83 -25.92 13.97
N ARG A 130 2.60 -26.28 14.37
CA ARG A 130 1.50 -25.34 14.72
C ARG A 130 1.05 -24.43 13.57
N HIS A 131 1.41 -24.69 12.32
CA HIS A 131 0.92 -23.98 11.13
C HIS A 131 -0.14 -24.82 10.42
N ALA A 132 -1.25 -24.21 10.02
CA ALA A 132 -2.25 -24.86 9.18
C ALA A 132 -1.79 -24.87 7.72
N TYR A 133 -1.96 -26.03 7.10
CA TYR A 133 -1.68 -26.26 5.70
C TYR A 133 -2.93 -26.76 5.00
N LEU A 134 -3.06 -26.31 3.77
CA LEU A 134 -4.13 -26.67 2.86
C LEU A 134 -3.51 -27.17 1.56
N ALA A 135 -4.11 -28.16 0.93
CA ALA A 135 -3.92 -28.47 -0.48
C ALA A 135 -5.28 -28.52 -1.15
N GLY A 136 -5.36 -28.05 -2.39
CA GLY A 136 -6.63 -27.93 -3.09
C GLY A 136 -6.48 -27.31 -4.46
N ARG A 137 -7.56 -27.37 -5.23
CA ARG A 137 -7.64 -26.77 -6.56
C ARG A 137 -8.16 -25.34 -6.44
N VAL A 138 -7.46 -24.38 -7.04
CA VAL A 138 -7.99 -23.02 -7.22
C VAL A 138 -9.10 -23.06 -8.27
N LEU A 139 -10.29 -22.61 -7.90
CA LEU A 139 -11.47 -22.55 -8.76
C LEU A 139 -11.54 -21.22 -9.52
N SER A 140 -11.20 -20.12 -8.85
CA SER A 140 -11.26 -18.76 -9.37
C SER A 140 -10.30 -17.84 -8.63
N MET A 141 -9.97 -16.72 -9.27
CA MET A 141 -9.19 -15.63 -8.70
C MET A 141 -9.84 -14.30 -9.07
N ARG A 142 -9.90 -13.34 -8.14
CA ARG A 142 -10.37 -11.97 -8.38
C ARG A 142 -9.52 -10.95 -7.63
N ALA A 143 -9.56 -9.71 -8.10
CA ALA A 143 -9.12 -8.54 -7.34
C ALA A 143 -10.36 -7.88 -6.72
N ASP A 144 -10.33 -7.63 -5.42
CA ASP A 144 -11.40 -6.96 -4.68
C ASP A 144 -10.79 -6.34 -3.42
N VAL A 145 -10.37 -5.08 -3.54
CA VAL A 145 -9.62 -4.37 -2.51
C VAL A 145 -10.46 -4.09 -1.26
N GLU A 146 -11.77 -3.88 -1.43
CA GLU A 146 -12.70 -3.65 -0.33
C GLU A 146 -12.82 -4.91 0.54
N ALA A 147 -12.89 -6.08 -0.09
CA ALA A 147 -12.94 -7.36 0.62
C ALA A 147 -11.64 -7.71 1.37
N LEU A 148 -10.52 -7.05 1.08
CA LEU A 148 -9.27 -7.27 1.82
C LEU A 148 -9.35 -6.77 3.27
N GLY A 149 -10.27 -5.84 3.57
CA GLY A 149 -10.42 -5.25 4.89
C GLY A 149 -9.18 -4.49 5.36
N LEU A 150 -8.51 -3.79 4.45
CA LEU A 150 -7.31 -2.99 4.75
C LEU A 150 -7.71 -1.63 5.31
N VAL A 151 -6.94 -1.14 6.27
CA VAL A 151 -7.02 0.27 6.69
C VAL A 151 -6.42 1.13 5.57
N PRO A 152 -7.16 2.10 5.00
CA PRO A 152 -6.63 2.95 3.95
C PRO A 152 -5.38 3.71 4.40
N LEU A 153 -4.46 3.99 3.46
CA LEU A 153 -3.25 4.77 3.73
C LEU A 153 -3.64 6.19 4.16
N ALA A 154 -2.93 6.74 5.15
CA ALA A 154 -3.16 8.13 5.53
C ALA A 154 -2.80 9.09 4.37
N LEU A 155 -3.55 10.19 4.25
CA LEU A 155 -3.25 11.28 3.32
C LEU A 155 -2.87 12.53 4.10
N ARG A 156 -1.63 12.98 3.97
CA ARG A 156 -1.09 14.15 4.66
C ARG A 156 -1.24 15.37 3.76
N PRO A 157 -1.97 16.43 4.17
CA PRO A 157 -2.06 17.66 3.40
C PRO A 157 -0.67 18.33 3.25
N ARG A 158 -0.35 18.79 2.05
CA ARG A 158 0.92 19.47 1.70
C ARG A 158 0.70 20.84 1.06
N GLY A 159 -0.41 21.49 1.40
CA GLY A 159 -0.79 22.81 0.90
C GLY A 159 -1.53 22.75 -0.43
N GLU A 160 -1.43 23.84 -1.19
CA GLU A 160 -2.11 24.02 -2.47
C GLU A 160 -1.11 23.89 -3.62
N TRP A 161 -1.49 23.15 -4.66
CA TRP A 161 -0.82 23.12 -5.94
C TRP A 161 -1.50 24.12 -6.88
N ASP A 162 -0.70 25.00 -7.47
CA ASP A 162 -1.17 26.04 -8.40
C ASP A 162 -0.59 25.82 -9.81
N PRO A 163 -1.43 25.60 -10.84
CA PRO A 163 -0.97 25.46 -12.22
C PRO A 163 -0.27 26.71 -12.76
N GLU A 164 -0.60 27.93 -12.29
CA GLU A 164 -0.02 29.18 -12.82
C GLU A 164 1.47 29.32 -12.47
N THR A 165 1.92 28.65 -11.41
CA THR A 165 3.33 28.65 -10.96
C THR A 165 4.20 27.62 -11.69
N ARG A 166 3.64 26.90 -12.67
CA ARG A 166 4.31 25.77 -13.33
C ARG A 166 4.67 26.11 -14.78
N TYR A 167 5.71 25.46 -15.26
CA TYR A 167 6.10 25.52 -16.66
C TYR A 167 5.22 24.59 -17.51
N TRP A 168 4.67 25.12 -18.60
CA TRP A 168 3.75 24.41 -19.50
C TRP A 168 4.19 24.44 -20.98
N GLY A 169 5.41 24.90 -21.25
CA GLY A 169 5.90 25.22 -22.59
C GLY A 169 6.34 26.68 -22.69
N GLU A 170 6.89 27.03 -23.85
CA GLU A 170 7.31 28.40 -24.14
C GLU A 170 6.11 29.31 -24.37
N GLU A 171 6.29 30.61 -24.07
CA GLU A 171 5.22 31.59 -24.28
C GLU A 171 4.86 31.70 -25.77
N GLY A 172 3.56 31.57 -26.07
CA GLY A 172 3.05 31.61 -27.44
C GLY A 172 2.94 30.24 -28.13
N GLU A 173 3.46 29.16 -27.54
CA GLU A 173 3.25 27.81 -28.05
C GLU A 173 1.86 27.27 -27.69
N PRO A 174 1.20 26.51 -28.57
CA PRO A 174 -0.09 25.91 -28.26
C PRO A 174 0.02 24.89 -27.12
N LEU A 175 -0.78 25.07 -26.07
CA LEU A 175 -0.89 24.09 -25.00
C LEU A 175 -1.34 22.73 -25.53
N GLU A 176 -0.65 21.67 -25.10
CA GLU A 176 -1.04 20.30 -25.39
C GLU A 176 -2.42 19.97 -24.78
N ALA A 177 -3.19 19.09 -25.43
CA ALA A 177 -4.57 18.80 -25.05
C ALA A 177 -4.70 18.26 -23.61
N TRP A 178 -3.72 17.47 -23.15
CA TRP A 178 -3.72 16.90 -21.80
C TRP A 178 -3.59 17.97 -20.71
N ALA A 179 -2.85 19.06 -20.98
CA ALA A 179 -2.58 20.13 -20.01
C ALA A 179 -3.78 21.07 -19.81
N LYS A 180 -4.57 21.29 -20.87
CA LYS A 180 -5.71 22.25 -20.87
C LYS A 180 -6.69 22.00 -19.72
N ALA A 181 -7.11 20.75 -19.53
CA ALA A 181 -8.07 20.40 -18.48
C ALA A 181 -7.49 20.60 -17.07
N ILE A 182 -6.18 20.35 -16.91
CA ILE A 182 -5.49 20.52 -15.63
C ILE A 182 -5.33 22.00 -15.28
N ILE A 183 -4.92 22.83 -16.25
CA ILE A 183 -4.79 24.28 -16.05
C ILE A 183 -6.17 24.89 -15.77
N ALA A 184 -7.20 24.52 -16.55
CA ALA A 184 -8.56 25.03 -16.39
C ALA A 184 -9.18 24.67 -15.02
N ARG A 185 -8.78 23.54 -14.42
CA ARG A 185 -9.19 23.16 -13.07
C ARG A 185 -8.64 24.10 -12.00
N GLY A 186 -7.54 24.80 -12.28
CA GLY A 186 -6.92 25.74 -11.36
C GLY A 186 -6.30 25.06 -10.14
N LYS A 187 -6.27 25.82 -9.05
CA LYS A 187 -5.69 25.42 -7.77
C LYS A 187 -6.35 24.16 -7.19
N ARG A 188 -5.52 23.27 -6.64
CA ARG A 188 -5.94 22.00 -6.04
C ARG A 188 -5.16 21.70 -4.77
N PRO A 189 -5.79 21.09 -3.76
CA PRO A 189 -5.05 20.62 -2.59
C PRO A 189 -4.05 19.51 -2.98
N MET A 190 -2.86 19.57 -2.41
CA MET A 190 -1.80 18.59 -2.60
C MET A 190 -1.69 17.68 -1.38
N PHE A 191 -1.42 16.40 -1.62
CA PHE A 191 -1.31 15.40 -0.57
C PHE A 191 -0.06 14.54 -0.76
N GLU A 192 0.42 14.02 0.36
CA GLU A 192 1.42 12.96 0.42
C GLU A 192 0.78 11.72 1.07
N MET A 193 0.87 10.57 0.39
CA MET A 193 0.40 9.30 0.93
C MET A 193 1.31 8.82 2.07
N GLU A 194 0.78 8.03 2.98
CA GLU A 194 1.58 7.30 3.96
C GLU A 194 2.53 6.33 3.28
N GLN A 195 3.80 6.35 3.68
CA GLN A 195 4.75 5.30 3.35
C GLN A 195 4.59 4.10 4.30
N VAL A 196 4.44 2.90 3.73
CA VAL A 196 4.37 1.64 4.48
C VAL A 196 5.59 0.78 4.14
N LEU A 197 6.50 0.65 5.11
CA LEU A 197 7.69 -0.20 5.05
C LEU A 197 7.68 -1.18 6.24
N PRO A 198 7.05 -2.36 6.09
CA PRO A 198 6.92 -3.31 7.19
C PRO A 198 8.28 -3.87 7.61
N GLY A 199 8.52 -3.92 8.92
CA GLY A 199 9.74 -4.48 9.50
C GLY A 199 10.91 -3.49 9.64
N VAL A 200 10.73 -2.24 9.22
CA VAL A 200 11.71 -1.16 9.44
C VAL A 200 11.32 -0.38 10.69
N GLU A 201 12.27 -0.15 11.58
CA GLU A 201 12.04 0.66 12.78
C GLU A 201 11.91 2.15 12.41
N PRO A 202 11.00 2.91 13.04
CA PRO A 202 10.90 4.34 12.78
C PRO A 202 12.22 5.07 13.06
N GLY A 203 12.80 5.68 12.03
CA GLY A 203 14.07 6.43 12.12
C GLY A 203 15.32 5.63 11.76
N ASP A 204 15.19 4.35 11.38
CA ASP A 204 16.25 3.62 10.71
C ASP A 204 16.27 4.00 9.21
N PHE A 205 17.26 4.78 8.82
CA PHE A 205 17.46 5.21 7.42
C PHE A 205 18.43 4.31 6.65
N ASP A 206 19.09 3.37 7.32
CA ASP A 206 20.14 2.53 6.75
C ASP A 206 19.58 1.18 6.26
N SER A 207 18.47 0.72 6.85
CA SER A 207 17.81 -0.54 6.50
C SER A 207 16.53 -0.31 5.66
N ASP A 208 16.67 0.03 4.38
CA ASP A 208 15.53 0.06 3.46
C ASP A 208 15.41 -1.26 2.66
N PRO A 209 14.46 -2.14 2.98
CA PRO A 209 14.29 -3.42 2.29
C PRO A 209 13.89 -3.26 0.82
N ILE A 210 13.31 -2.13 0.40
CA ILE A 210 13.03 -1.86 -1.01
C ILE A 210 14.34 -1.58 -1.77
N VAL A 211 15.23 -0.80 -1.17
CA VAL A 211 16.57 -0.54 -1.73
C VAL A 211 17.34 -1.85 -1.82
N GLU A 212 17.39 -2.63 -0.75
CA GLU A 212 18.07 -3.94 -0.72
C GLU A 212 17.51 -4.87 -1.81
N ALA A 213 16.19 -5.00 -1.94
CA ALA A 213 15.57 -5.81 -2.98
C ALA A 213 15.92 -5.31 -4.39
N SER A 214 15.99 -3.99 -4.59
CA SER A 214 16.38 -3.39 -5.87
C SER A 214 17.84 -3.68 -6.21
N GLU A 215 18.74 -3.58 -5.24
CA GLU A 215 20.18 -3.86 -5.40
C GLU A 215 20.44 -5.34 -5.70
N LEU A 216 19.78 -6.25 -4.97
CA LEU A 216 19.85 -7.69 -5.26
C LEU A 216 19.39 -8.00 -6.68
N ASN A 217 18.28 -7.40 -7.11
CA ASN A 217 17.78 -7.60 -8.48
C ASN A 217 18.77 -7.04 -9.53
N ALA A 218 19.37 -5.88 -9.27
CA ALA A 218 20.39 -5.29 -10.14
C ALA A 218 21.67 -6.14 -10.21
N ALA A 219 22.04 -6.80 -9.10
CA ALA A 219 23.14 -7.77 -9.03
C ALA A 219 22.79 -9.14 -9.67
N GLY A 220 21.56 -9.32 -10.14
CA GLY A 220 21.07 -10.56 -10.76
C GLY A 220 20.46 -11.58 -9.80
N ASP A 221 20.47 -11.32 -8.49
CA ASP A 221 19.77 -12.14 -7.49
C ASP A 221 18.28 -11.80 -7.43
N ARG A 222 17.57 -12.22 -8.49
CA ARG A 222 16.12 -12.07 -8.59
C ARG A 222 15.35 -12.85 -7.53
N VAL A 223 15.95 -13.92 -6.98
CA VAL A 223 15.29 -14.77 -5.97
C VAL A 223 15.31 -14.06 -4.62
N GLY A 224 16.48 -13.62 -4.16
CA GLY A 224 16.63 -12.86 -2.92
C GLY A 224 15.79 -11.58 -2.94
N ALA A 225 15.87 -10.81 -4.03
CA ALA A 225 15.03 -9.63 -4.23
C ALA A 225 13.54 -9.92 -4.08
N ARG A 226 13.05 -10.99 -4.72
CA ARG A 226 11.63 -11.38 -4.64
C ARG A 226 11.25 -11.83 -3.24
N GLU A 227 12.13 -12.53 -2.53
CA GLU A 227 11.85 -13.00 -1.16
C GLU A 227 11.65 -11.84 -0.18
N ILE A 228 12.47 -10.78 -0.26
CA ILE A 228 12.31 -9.57 0.55
C ILE A 228 10.92 -8.95 0.32
N LEU A 229 10.57 -8.67 -0.93
CA LEU A 229 9.29 -8.04 -1.28
C LEU A 229 8.08 -8.90 -0.88
N MET A 230 8.17 -10.22 -1.05
CA MET A 230 7.12 -11.15 -0.60
C MET A 230 6.98 -11.15 0.92
N ASN A 231 8.07 -11.05 1.68
CA ASN A 231 8.04 -10.97 3.14
C ASN A 231 7.44 -9.64 3.62
N MET A 232 7.68 -8.54 2.92
CA MET A 232 7.04 -7.25 3.20
C MET A 232 5.53 -7.33 3.00
N LEU A 233 5.08 -7.85 1.86
CA LEU A 233 3.64 -8.00 1.55
C LEU A 233 2.93 -9.02 2.45
N ALA A 234 3.66 -10.01 2.95
CA ALA A 234 3.14 -10.92 3.95
C ALA A 234 2.88 -10.27 5.31
N GLN A 235 3.53 -9.16 5.61
CA GLN A 235 3.32 -8.39 6.84
C GLN A 235 2.27 -7.30 6.63
N ASP A 236 2.37 -6.51 5.56
CA ASP A 236 1.38 -5.51 5.20
C ASP A 236 1.23 -5.40 3.68
N LEU A 237 0.05 -5.78 3.17
CA LEU A 237 -0.30 -5.65 1.76
C LEU A 237 -0.30 -4.19 1.28
N ARG A 238 -0.36 -3.22 2.20
CA ARG A 238 -0.35 -1.78 1.90
C ARG A 238 1.02 -1.25 1.48
N CYS A 239 2.08 -2.07 1.52
CA CYS A 239 3.37 -1.71 0.94
C CYS A 239 3.27 -1.62 -0.60
N LEU A 240 2.92 -0.44 -1.10
CA LEU A 240 2.73 -0.20 -2.54
C LEU A 240 4.02 -0.39 -3.34
N ASP A 241 5.18 -0.10 -2.74
CA ASP A 241 6.46 -0.19 -3.44
C ASP A 241 6.85 -1.64 -3.72
N ALA A 242 6.53 -2.56 -2.80
CA ALA A 242 6.72 -3.98 -3.04
C ALA A 242 5.86 -4.50 -4.21
N HIS A 243 4.62 -4.02 -4.35
CA HIS A 243 3.80 -4.33 -5.53
C HIS A 243 4.41 -3.76 -6.81
N ALA A 244 4.88 -2.51 -6.79
CA ALA A 244 5.53 -1.88 -7.93
C ALA A 244 6.77 -2.65 -8.37
N HIS A 245 7.67 -2.99 -7.44
CA HIS A 245 8.90 -3.70 -7.75
C HIS A 245 8.67 -5.15 -8.21
N LEU A 246 7.71 -5.87 -7.62
CA LEU A 246 7.33 -7.20 -8.11
C LEU A 246 6.75 -7.14 -9.54
N GLY A 247 5.95 -6.12 -9.84
CA GLY A 247 5.48 -5.86 -11.20
C GLY A 247 6.64 -5.60 -12.16
N ASN A 248 7.65 -4.81 -11.75
CA ASN A 248 8.83 -4.52 -12.56
C ASN A 248 9.61 -5.79 -12.90
N PHE A 249 9.75 -6.73 -11.97
CA PHE A 249 10.44 -8.00 -12.22
C PHE A 249 9.77 -8.86 -13.30
N ASP A 250 8.45 -8.71 -13.45
CA ASP A 250 7.64 -9.43 -14.44
C ASP A 250 7.42 -8.62 -15.72
N PHE A 251 7.68 -7.32 -15.71
CA PHE A 251 7.28 -6.39 -16.76
C PHE A 251 7.78 -6.85 -18.13
N ASP A 252 9.08 -7.02 -18.30
CA ASP A 252 9.70 -7.29 -19.61
C ASP A 252 9.20 -8.58 -20.26
N HIS A 253 9.02 -9.65 -19.48
CA HIS A 253 8.75 -10.99 -20.01
C HIS A 253 7.31 -11.46 -19.86
N ARG A 254 6.56 -10.90 -18.91
CA ARG A 254 5.22 -11.34 -18.52
C ARG A 254 4.32 -10.14 -18.22
N PRO A 255 3.98 -9.31 -19.23
CA PRO A 255 3.19 -8.08 -19.00
C PRO A 255 1.82 -8.33 -18.35
N ALA A 256 1.19 -9.49 -18.62
CA ALA A 256 -0.06 -9.87 -17.96
C ALA A 256 0.13 -10.18 -16.46
N GLN A 257 1.27 -10.73 -16.06
CA GLN A 257 1.61 -10.98 -14.65
C GLN A 257 1.96 -9.68 -13.94
N ALA A 258 2.78 -8.84 -14.59
CA ALA A 258 3.14 -7.52 -14.08
C ALA A 258 1.90 -6.66 -13.83
N LEU A 259 0.94 -6.67 -14.76
CA LEU A 259 -0.34 -5.97 -14.62
C LEU A 259 -1.08 -6.37 -13.34
N ARG A 260 -1.05 -7.64 -12.93
CA ARG A 260 -1.71 -8.09 -11.68
C ARG A 260 -1.07 -7.47 -10.44
N HIS A 261 0.26 -7.36 -10.41
CA HIS A 261 0.96 -6.71 -9.29
C HIS A 261 0.62 -5.22 -9.22
N TYR A 262 0.68 -4.51 -10.36
CA TYR A 262 0.34 -3.09 -10.39
C TYR A 262 -1.12 -2.82 -10.07
N ASP A 263 -2.04 -3.67 -10.54
CA ASP A 263 -3.49 -3.54 -10.28
C ASP A 263 -3.80 -3.61 -8.79
N VAL A 264 -3.17 -4.53 -8.04
CA VAL A 264 -3.34 -4.59 -6.59
C VAL A 264 -2.79 -3.33 -5.90
N GLY A 265 -1.56 -2.92 -6.22
CA GLY A 265 -0.96 -1.72 -5.63
C GLY A 265 -1.76 -0.45 -5.93
N LEU A 266 -2.22 -0.30 -7.17
CA LEU A 266 -3.06 0.80 -7.60
C LEU A 266 -4.43 0.78 -6.91
N SER A 267 -5.04 -0.39 -6.74
CA SER A 267 -6.32 -0.54 -6.07
C SER A 267 -6.23 -0.14 -4.60
N ILE A 268 -5.17 -0.54 -3.89
CA ILE A 268 -4.94 -0.17 -2.48
C ILE A 268 -4.71 1.34 -2.34
N GLY A 269 -3.88 1.94 -3.21
CA GLY A 269 -3.71 3.38 -3.19
C GLY A 269 -5.01 4.13 -3.53
N THR A 270 -5.79 3.63 -4.50
CA THR A 270 -7.07 4.24 -4.89
C THR A 270 -8.13 4.15 -3.79
N LEU A 271 -8.17 3.04 -3.04
CA LEU A 271 -8.99 2.90 -1.83
C LEU A 271 -8.70 4.06 -0.84
N SER A 272 -7.44 4.44 -0.74
CA SER A 272 -6.96 5.50 0.17
C SER A 272 -7.32 6.91 -0.29
N LEU A 273 -7.42 7.13 -1.60
CA LEU A 273 -7.87 8.40 -2.17
C LEU A 273 -9.39 8.60 -2.02
N GLY A 274 -10.15 7.52 -2.18
CA GLY A 274 -11.61 7.58 -2.23
C GLY A 274 -12.16 8.07 -3.57
N LYS A 275 -13.45 7.82 -3.81
CA LYS A 275 -14.10 7.99 -5.12
C LYS A 275 -14.15 9.43 -5.65
N ARG A 276 -14.02 10.43 -4.76
CA ARG A 276 -14.14 11.85 -5.08
C ARG A 276 -12.81 12.61 -5.01
N PHE A 277 -11.69 11.88 -4.97
CA PHE A 277 -10.38 12.54 -4.89
C PHE A 277 -10.12 13.39 -6.12
N ASP A 278 -9.85 14.68 -5.86
CA ASP A 278 -9.57 15.70 -6.86
C ASP A 278 -8.32 16.54 -6.51
N GLY A 279 -7.44 15.97 -5.68
CA GLY A 279 -6.18 16.58 -5.30
C GLY A 279 -5.02 16.22 -6.23
N VAL A 280 -3.84 16.71 -5.87
CA VAL A 280 -2.56 16.43 -6.53
C VAL A 280 -1.69 15.52 -5.66
N LEU A 281 -1.11 14.51 -6.28
CA LEU A 281 -0.05 13.66 -5.74
C LEU A 281 1.23 13.98 -6.53
N ALA A 282 1.96 14.99 -6.09
CA ALA A 282 3.18 15.41 -6.78
C ALA A 282 4.29 14.36 -6.61
N TRP A 283 5.02 14.06 -7.69
CA TRP A 283 6.18 13.15 -7.66
C TRP A 283 7.30 13.57 -6.70
N GLY A 284 7.42 14.88 -6.45
CA GLY A 284 8.41 15.44 -5.51
C GLY A 284 8.16 15.06 -4.06
N LEU A 285 6.93 14.68 -3.70
CA LEU A 285 6.58 14.10 -2.42
C LEU A 285 6.85 12.60 -2.50
N ILE A 286 7.94 12.15 -1.88
CA ILE A 286 8.57 10.85 -2.18
C ILE A 286 7.62 9.69 -1.91
N ASP A 287 6.78 9.80 -0.88
CA ASP A 287 5.86 8.74 -0.47
C ASP A 287 4.73 8.50 -1.50
N ASN A 288 4.51 9.42 -2.44
CA ASN A 288 3.56 9.24 -3.55
C ASN A 288 4.13 8.33 -4.66
N ARG A 289 5.45 8.20 -4.76
CA ARG A 289 6.10 7.55 -5.91
C ARG A 289 5.69 6.09 -6.09
N PRO A 290 5.55 5.25 -5.05
CA PRO A 290 5.09 3.87 -5.22
C PRO A 290 3.74 3.76 -5.93
N PHE A 291 2.78 4.61 -5.55
CA PHE A 291 1.46 4.66 -6.17
C PHE A 291 1.53 5.11 -7.63
N LEU A 292 2.27 6.19 -7.90
CA LEU A 292 2.44 6.74 -9.25
C LEU A 292 3.23 5.79 -10.18
N ARG A 293 4.18 5.02 -9.64
CA ARG A 293 4.89 3.95 -10.35
C ARG A 293 3.94 2.83 -10.75
N CYS A 294 3.12 2.32 -9.82
CA CYS A 294 2.08 1.35 -10.14
C CYS A 294 1.15 1.84 -11.26
N MET A 295 0.70 3.10 -11.19
CA MET A 295 -0.19 3.67 -12.21
C MET A 295 0.48 3.78 -13.59
N LEU A 296 1.70 4.32 -13.67
CA LEU A 296 2.44 4.39 -14.93
C LEU A 296 2.64 3.00 -15.52
N SER A 297 3.19 2.08 -14.73
CA SER A 297 3.54 0.75 -15.21
C SER A 297 2.32 -0.08 -15.59
N MET A 298 1.17 0.11 -14.92
CA MET A 298 -0.11 -0.44 -15.36
C MET A 298 -0.50 0.08 -16.75
N GLY A 299 -0.40 1.39 -16.99
CA GLY A 299 -0.66 1.99 -18.31
C GLY A 299 0.23 1.38 -19.40
N LEU A 300 1.53 1.21 -19.11
CA LEU A 300 2.48 0.56 -20.01
C LEU A 300 2.13 -0.91 -20.27
N CYS A 301 1.77 -1.68 -19.24
CA CYS A 301 1.32 -3.07 -19.41
C CYS A 301 0.05 -3.17 -20.26
N LEU A 302 -0.92 -2.29 -20.05
CA LEU A 302 -2.14 -2.24 -20.84
C LEU A 302 -1.83 -1.97 -22.31
N TRP A 303 -0.93 -1.02 -22.59
CA TRP A 303 -0.51 -0.71 -23.95
C TRP A 303 0.17 -1.91 -24.62
N ARG A 304 1.13 -2.55 -23.93
CA ARG A 304 1.79 -3.80 -24.39
C ARG A 304 0.84 -4.96 -24.66
N LEU A 305 -0.30 -4.99 -23.97
CA LEU A 305 -1.34 -6.00 -24.15
C LEU A 305 -2.39 -5.58 -25.22
N GLY A 306 -2.14 -4.50 -25.97
CA GLY A 306 -3.05 -3.98 -26.99
C GLY A 306 -4.30 -3.27 -26.45
N LYS A 307 -4.38 -3.04 -25.15
CA LYS A 307 -5.50 -2.36 -24.47
C LYS A 307 -5.30 -0.84 -24.48
N THR A 308 -5.26 -0.27 -25.68
CA THR A 308 -4.88 1.13 -25.92
C THR A 308 -5.84 2.13 -25.27
N ARG A 309 -7.14 1.85 -25.28
CA ARG A 309 -8.15 2.74 -24.67
C ARG A 309 -7.97 2.83 -23.16
N GLU A 310 -7.76 1.69 -22.51
CA GLU A 310 -7.50 1.61 -21.07
C GLU A 310 -6.16 2.24 -20.71
N ALA A 311 -5.11 2.00 -21.50
CA ALA A 311 -3.80 2.64 -21.30
C ALA A 311 -3.90 4.17 -21.35
N ALA A 312 -4.56 4.74 -22.36
CA ALA A 312 -4.76 6.17 -22.47
C ALA A 312 -5.55 6.75 -21.28
N ALA A 313 -6.58 6.04 -20.80
CA ALA A 313 -7.34 6.45 -19.63
C ALA A 313 -6.46 6.50 -18.36
N VAL A 314 -5.57 5.51 -18.19
CA VAL A 314 -4.61 5.47 -17.07
C VAL A 314 -3.62 6.63 -17.17
N PHE A 315 -3.03 6.89 -18.34
CA PHE A 315 -2.09 8.00 -18.49
C PHE A 315 -2.73 9.37 -18.27
N ARG A 316 -3.96 9.60 -18.76
CA ARG A 316 -4.70 10.84 -18.45
C ARG A 316 -4.96 11.00 -16.95
N LYS A 317 -5.30 9.90 -16.26
CA LYS A 317 -5.49 9.94 -14.80
C LYS A 317 -4.17 10.21 -14.07
N LEU A 318 -3.06 9.64 -14.54
CA LEU A 318 -1.73 9.90 -13.98
C LEU A 318 -1.34 11.36 -14.14
N LEU A 319 -1.53 11.97 -15.31
CA LEU A 319 -1.28 13.40 -15.54
C LEU A 319 -2.19 14.28 -14.67
N TRP A 320 -3.45 13.88 -14.45
CA TRP A 320 -4.35 14.60 -13.54
C TRP A 320 -3.81 14.63 -12.11
N LEU A 321 -3.34 13.48 -11.61
CA LEU A 321 -2.84 13.34 -10.24
C LEU A 321 -1.44 13.92 -10.06
N ASN A 322 -0.57 13.76 -11.05
CA ASN A 322 0.81 14.26 -11.07
C ASN A 322 1.05 15.16 -12.30
N PRO A 323 0.57 16.42 -12.28
CA PRO A 323 0.68 17.33 -13.41
C PRO A 323 2.11 17.69 -13.82
N GLY A 324 3.07 17.53 -12.92
CA GLY A 324 4.48 17.78 -13.21
C GLY A 324 5.07 16.79 -14.21
N ASP A 325 4.33 15.72 -14.54
CA ASP A 325 4.69 14.67 -15.49
C ASP A 325 6.15 14.20 -15.40
N ASN A 326 6.66 14.08 -14.18
CA ASN A 326 8.06 13.71 -13.94
C ASN A 326 8.42 12.32 -14.50
N GLN A 327 7.41 11.50 -14.78
CA GLN A 327 7.52 10.16 -15.32
C GLN A 327 7.40 10.10 -16.86
N GLY A 328 7.07 11.22 -17.53
CA GLY A 328 6.92 11.26 -18.98
C GLY A 328 5.68 10.54 -19.52
N ALA A 329 4.59 10.47 -18.73
CA ALA A 329 3.32 9.87 -19.14
C ALA A 329 2.69 10.58 -20.34
N ARG A 330 2.97 11.88 -20.57
CA ARG A 330 2.43 12.61 -21.73
C ARG A 330 2.91 12.05 -23.06
N PHE A 331 4.16 11.58 -23.13
CA PHE A 331 4.73 10.99 -24.34
C PHE A 331 4.06 9.64 -24.65
N ASN A 332 3.84 8.82 -23.62
CA ASN A 332 3.12 7.56 -23.74
C ASN A 332 1.67 7.78 -24.18
N LEU A 333 0.98 8.77 -23.58
CA LEU A 333 -0.38 9.13 -23.98
C LEU A 333 -0.44 9.57 -25.44
N ALA A 334 0.46 10.45 -25.87
CA ALA A 334 0.52 10.93 -27.25
C ALA A 334 0.77 9.79 -28.24
N ALA A 335 1.68 8.87 -27.93
CA ALA A 335 1.96 7.70 -28.78
C ALA A 335 0.73 6.77 -28.90
N VAL A 336 0.07 6.47 -27.78
CA VAL A 336 -1.16 5.65 -27.76
C VAL A 336 -2.29 6.32 -28.55
N GLU A 337 -2.49 7.62 -28.38
CA GLU A 337 -3.53 8.37 -29.10
C GLU A 337 -3.24 8.51 -30.60
N ALA A 338 -1.97 8.54 -30.99
CA ALA A 338 -1.53 8.44 -32.39
C ALA A 338 -1.66 7.03 -32.97
N GLY A 339 -2.07 6.03 -32.18
CA GLY A 339 -2.23 4.65 -32.63
C GLY A 339 -0.93 3.86 -32.75
N ARG A 340 0.18 4.37 -32.20
CA ARG A 340 1.46 3.64 -32.20
C ARG A 340 1.37 2.41 -31.31
N THR A 341 1.97 1.31 -31.75
CA THR A 341 2.16 0.13 -30.90
C THR A 341 3.31 0.36 -29.92
N TRP A 342 3.40 -0.49 -28.90
CA TRP A 342 4.52 -0.46 -27.97
C TRP A 342 5.84 -0.77 -28.70
N GLU A 343 5.81 -1.74 -29.61
CA GLU A 343 6.96 -2.20 -30.39
C GLU A 343 7.50 -1.07 -31.30
N GLU A 344 6.61 -0.34 -31.98
CA GLU A 344 6.97 0.81 -32.82
C GLU A 344 7.59 1.98 -32.02
N LEU A 345 7.28 2.11 -30.73
CA LEU A 345 7.94 3.08 -29.87
C LEU A 345 9.37 2.62 -29.53
N GLN A 346 9.51 1.37 -29.11
CA GLN A 346 10.79 0.79 -28.70
C GLN A 346 11.82 0.74 -29.84
N GLU A 347 11.38 0.55 -31.08
CA GLU A 347 12.27 0.56 -32.25
C GLU A 347 12.75 1.96 -32.64
N GLY A 348 11.97 3.00 -32.37
CA GLY A 348 12.35 4.39 -32.65
C GLY A 348 13.31 5.01 -31.63
N GLU A 349 13.51 4.35 -30.48
CA GLU A 349 14.38 4.79 -29.38
C GLU A 349 15.75 4.08 -29.37
N ARG A 350 15.97 3.08 -30.23
CA ARG A 350 17.23 2.33 -30.38
C ARG A 350 18.11 2.90 -31.49
#